data_AF-A0A7J3AA37-F1
#
_entry.id   AF-A0A7J3AA37-F1
#
_cell.length_a   1.000
_cell.length_b   1.000
_cell.length_c   1.000
_cell.angle_alpha   90.00
_cell.angle_beta   90.00
_cell.angle_gamma   90.00
#
_symmetry.space_group_name_H-M   'P 1'
#
loop_
_entity.id
_entity.type
_entity.pdbx_description
1 polymer ?
#
loop_
_entity_poly.entity_id
_entity_poly.type
_entity_poly.pdbx_seq_one_letter_code
_entity_poly.pdbx_strand_id
1 'polypeptide(L)'
;MNDLFEKVQNVAPEAQCTVKGNRIKITTPVKSVVKVAEVVKECGFNHIESVCGTDYPTTNTMEVLYIVGSVEEALKSKVVILGSRIPRDNPVFPTLTNIWPGAYFHEREEYEMLGIRFEGHPRLAKLLLPDDWDDIPPLRKDYHLKKWGTIERVDSGLRIERAVLHNPPPECIPTESDFVKVKTPPFLERFQQALDVPEYDTLGRQLFQWVRKDEQTIAISFGIQHPGSGHMRLVLGVDGDIITEVEPDIGYVHRGKEKMCEYKNYFQNIPLLERPTVHDSSGMLFPYVLAVEDLLDISDKVPERAKYLRIIMAEFNRILNHTYWLAIMGIFTGHSTMFMWPMGDRELIIDAAQRLAGARVTYTYFVPGGVRNDAPDGWADYVLKVCDKFEERINHYREMYFENPLFLARTVGVGVLRRQDAIDLGIVGPALRASGVHSDTRKDEPYSLYDTIDFDVPVMKEGDSYARCMVSYLEMYQSLKIIRQAVKLMKPGPVRYHVRGRLRGKEGEAYARTEAARGSLSYYIISDGKEKPYRVKISAPSFRNLLAGVKKLLPGHRVADVPVIHWSLNYWAVEADR
;
A
#
# COMPACT_ATOMS: atom_id res chain seq x y z
N MET A 1 9.76 -23.87 -16.71
CA MET A 1 8.48 -23.52 -17.39
C MET A 1 7.84 -24.75 -18.00
N ASN A 2 8.54 -25.52 -18.84
CA ASN A 2 8.01 -26.79 -19.36
C ASN A 2 7.58 -27.75 -18.22
N ASP A 3 8.40 -27.86 -17.17
CA ASP A 3 8.07 -28.63 -15.96
C ASP A 3 6.78 -28.14 -15.25
N LEU A 4 6.56 -26.82 -15.15
CA LEU A 4 5.34 -26.27 -14.55
C LEU A 4 4.10 -26.67 -15.38
N PHE A 5 4.17 -26.53 -16.71
CA PHE A 5 3.03 -26.86 -17.57
C PHE A 5 2.74 -28.35 -17.58
N GLU A 6 3.75 -29.19 -17.60
CA GLU A 6 3.58 -30.65 -17.52
C GLU A 6 2.91 -31.06 -16.20
N LYS A 7 3.40 -30.54 -15.07
CA LYS A 7 2.79 -30.81 -13.75
C LYS A 7 1.37 -30.28 -13.63
N VAL A 8 1.08 -29.08 -14.16
CA VAL A 8 -0.27 -28.53 -14.17
C VAL A 8 -1.20 -29.37 -15.04
N GLN A 9 -0.77 -29.80 -16.23
CA GLN A 9 -1.55 -30.66 -17.12
C GLN A 9 -1.81 -32.05 -16.52
N ASN A 10 -0.87 -32.59 -15.74
CA ASN A 10 -1.06 -33.87 -15.05
C ASN A 10 -2.16 -33.82 -13.99
N VAL A 11 -2.31 -32.68 -13.32
CA VAL A 11 -3.25 -32.50 -12.20
C VAL A 11 -4.60 -31.92 -12.66
N ALA A 12 -4.57 -31.12 -13.73
CA ALA A 12 -5.73 -30.49 -14.36
C ALA A 12 -5.55 -30.48 -15.89
N PRO A 13 -5.90 -31.57 -16.59
CA PRO A 13 -5.79 -31.66 -18.05
C PRO A 13 -6.60 -30.60 -18.80
N GLU A 14 -7.63 -30.05 -18.16
CA GLU A 14 -8.47 -28.99 -18.70
C GLU A 14 -7.92 -27.57 -18.49
N ALA A 15 -6.77 -27.43 -17.83
CA ALA A 15 -6.16 -26.13 -17.59
C ALA A 15 -5.56 -25.53 -18.87
N GLN A 16 -5.82 -24.25 -19.11
CA GLN A 16 -5.25 -23.50 -20.22
C GLN A 16 -4.08 -22.66 -19.71
N CYS A 17 -2.89 -22.89 -20.27
CA CYS A 17 -1.68 -22.14 -19.95
C CYS A 17 -1.32 -21.23 -21.12
N THR A 18 -1.15 -19.93 -20.84
CA THR A 18 -0.70 -18.94 -21.84
C THR A 18 0.48 -18.16 -21.29
N VAL A 19 1.40 -17.76 -22.17
CA VAL A 19 2.61 -17.02 -21.80
C VAL A 19 2.69 -15.73 -22.60
N LYS A 20 2.84 -14.60 -21.91
CA LYS A 20 3.10 -13.27 -22.49
C LYS A 20 4.32 -12.67 -21.80
N GLY A 21 5.48 -12.73 -22.47
CA GLY A 21 6.75 -12.29 -21.89
C GLY A 21 7.07 -13.04 -20.59
N ASN A 22 7.20 -12.32 -19.48
CA ASN A 22 7.48 -12.89 -18.16
C ASN A 22 6.21 -13.35 -17.40
N ARG A 23 5.03 -13.25 -18.01
CA ARG A 23 3.75 -13.54 -17.36
C ARG A 23 3.18 -14.86 -17.85
N ILE A 24 2.77 -15.70 -16.91
CA ILE A 24 2.20 -17.01 -17.16
C ILE A 24 0.76 -16.97 -16.63
N LYS A 25 -0.23 -17.07 -17.50
CA LYS A 25 -1.63 -17.16 -17.09
C LYS A 25 -2.11 -18.61 -17.17
N ILE A 26 -2.64 -19.12 -16.07
CA ILE A 26 -3.18 -20.47 -15.93
C ILE A 26 -4.66 -20.33 -15.62
N THR A 27 -5.52 -20.74 -16.54
CA THR A 27 -6.97 -20.77 -16.34
C THR A 27 -7.41 -22.20 -16.11
N THR A 28 -8.06 -22.47 -14.98
CA THR A 28 -8.52 -23.82 -14.59
C THR A 28 -9.94 -23.76 -14.03
N PRO A 29 -10.73 -24.85 -14.05
CA PRO A 29 -11.96 -24.92 -13.27
C PRO A 29 -11.70 -24.89 -11.76
N VAL A 30 -12.70 -24.42 -11.03
CA VAL A 30 -12.67 -24.25 -9.56
C VAL A 30 -12.35 -25.55 -8.83
N LYS A 31 -12.90 -26.69 -9.28
CA LYS A 31 -12.66 -28.02 -8.68
C LYS A 31 -11.18 -28.43 -8.64
N SER A 32 -10.37 -27.91 -9.55
CA SER A 32 -8.96 -28.27 -9.72
C SER A 32 -8.01 -27.18 -9.21
N VAL A 33 -8.54 -26.00 -8.83
CA VAL A 33 -7.73 -24.80 -8.54
C VAL A 33 -6.80 -24.98 -7.34
N VAL A 34 -7.25 -25.68 -6.30
CA VAL A 34 -6.44 -25.94 -5.09
C VAL A 34 -5.22 -26.78 -5.44
N LYS A 35 -5.41 -27.88 -6.20
CA LYS A 35 -4.31 -28.75 -6.61
C LYS A 35 -3.35 -28.06 -7.57
N VAL A 36 -3.87 -27.23 -8.48
CA VAL A 36 -3.03 -26.40 -9.37
C VAL A 36 -2.23 -25.38 -8.56
N ALA A 37 -2.83 -24.77 -7.54
CA ALA A 37 -2.14 -23.85 -6.65
C ALA A 37 -1.01 -24.52 -5.85
N GLU A 38 -1.21 -25.76 -5.39
CA GLU A 38 -0.17 -26.58 -4.75
C GLU A 38 1.01 -26.81 -5.70
N VAL A 39 0.75 -27.22 -6.94
CA VAL A 39 1.78 -27.39 -7.99
C VAL A 39 2.52 -26.08 -8.27
N VAL A 40 1.80 -24.96 -8.38
CA VAL A 40 2.40 -23.64 -8.62
C VAL A 40 3.35 -23.26 -7.48
N LYS A 41 2.95 -23.52 -6.23
CA LYS A 41 3.80 -23.29 -5.05
C LYS A 41 5.02 -24.22 -5.03
N GLU A 42 4.86 -25.50 -5.35
CA GLU A 42 5.95 -26.48 -5.46
C GLU A 42 6.98 -26.11 -6.54
N CYS A 43 6.52 -25.46 -7.62
CA CYS A 43 7.38 -24.93 -8.67
C CYS A 43 8.09 -23.62 -8.31
N GLY A 44 8.01 -23.15 -7.06
CA GLY A 44 8.76 -22.01 -6.53
C GLY A 44 7.99 -20.67 -6.51
N PHE A 45 6.72 -20.65 -6.94
CA PHE A 45 5.87 -19.44 -6.83
C PHE A 45 5.23 -19.36 -5.45
N ASN A 46 6.00 -18.87 -4.49
CA ASN A 46 5.66 -18.83 -3.07
C ASN A 46 5.33 -17.42 -2.55
N HIS A 47 5.39 -16.39 -3.39
CA HIS A 47 5.24 -15.00 -2.96
C HIS A 47 4.00 -14.36 -3.59
N ILE A 48 2.88 -14.36 -2.87
CA ILE A 48 1.63 -13.80 -3.38
C ILE A 48 1.68 -12.28 -3.44
N GLU A 49 1.16 -11.71 -4.53
CA GLU A 49 1.08 -10.27 -4.73
C GLU A 49 -0.31 -9.70 -4.57
N SER A 50 -1.33 -10.38 -5.10
CA SER A 50 -2.71 -9.88 -5.06
C SER A 50 -3.68 -11.00 -5.41
N VAL A 51 -4.90 -10.88 -4.89
CA VAL A 51 -6.09 -11.51 -5.48
C VAL A 51 -6.87 -10.42 -6.21
N CYS A 52 -7.48 -10.76 -7.34
CA CYS A 52 -8.26 -9.85 -8.16
C CYS A 52 -9.54 -10.54 -8.60
N GLY A 53 -10.69 -10.05 -8.15
CA GLY A 53 -11.98 -10.41 -8.71
C GLY A 53 -12.40 -9.49 -9.86
N THR A 54 -13.07 -10.07 -10.86
CA THR A 54 -13.68 -9.34 -11.97
C THR A 54 -15.11 -9.83 -12.21
N ASP A 55 -16.07 -8.91 -12.21
CA ASP A 55 -17.48 -9.20 -12.48
C ASP A 55 -17.80 -9.06 -13.97
N TYR A 56 -18.36 -10.11 -14.60
CA TYR A 56 -18.79 -10.15 -16.00
C TYR A 56 -20.30 -10.42 -16.14
N PRO A 57 -21.15 -9.39 -16.04
CA PRO A 57 -22.62 -9.55 -16.11
C PRO A 57 -23.11 -10.18 -17.42
N THR A 58 -22.45 -9.90 -18.55
CA THR A 58 -22.84 -10.39 -19.87
C THR A 58 -22.78 -11.92 -19.99
N THR A 59 -21.89 -12.55 -19.23
CA THR A 59 -21.75 -14.02 -19.21
C THR A 59 -22.31 -14.65 -17.94
N ASN A 60 -22.87 -13.82 -17.04
CA ASN A 60 -23.30 -14.20 -15.70
C ASN A 60 -22.21 -14.95 -14.89
N THR A 61 -20.94 -14.54 -15.07
CA THR A 61 -19.80 -15.12 -14.34
C THR A 61 -18.98 -14.04 -13.63
N MET A 62 -18.25 -14.46 -12.60
CA MET A 62 -17.13 -13.70 -12.05
C MET A 62 -15.85 -14.49 -12.27
N GLU A 63 -14.73 -13.80 -12.36
CA GLU A 63 -13.41 -14.40 -12.43
C GLU A 63 -12.61 -14.02 -11.18
N VAL A 64 -11.94 -15.00 -10.58
CA VAL A 64 -11.03 -14.79 -9.45
C VAL A 64 -9.63 -15.15 -9.90
N LEU A 65 -8.72 -14.20 -9.77
CA LEU A 65 -7.32 -14.31 -10.20
C LEU A 65 -6.39 -14.17 -9.00
N TYR A 66 -5.47 -15.11 -8.84
CA TYR A 66 -4.36 -15.04 -7.89
C TYR A 66 -3.08 -14.70 -8.65
N ILE A 67 -2.48 -13.57 -8.31
CA ILE A 67 -1.21 -13.11 -8.89
C ILE A 67 -0.10 -13.49 -7.91
N VAL A 68 0.80 -14.36 -8.35
CA VAL A 68 1.85 -14.95 -7.52
C VAL A 68 3.21 -14.82 -8.21
N GLY A 69 4.15 -14.20 -7.51
CA GLY A 69 5.56 -14.11 -7.89
C GLY A 69 6.42 -15.15 -7.19
N SER A 70 7.72 -14.98 -7.31
CA SER A 70 8.72 -15.79 -6.61
C SER A 70 9.85 -14.90 -6.10
N VAL A 71 10.46 -15.30 -4.98
CA VAL A 71 11.70 -14.72 -4.47
C VAL A 71 12.94 -15.52 -4.85
N GLU A 72 12.76 -16.65 -5.56
CA GLU A 72 13.86 -17.48 -6.04
C GLU A 72 14.54 -16.82 -7.25
N GLU A 73 15.87 -16.75 -7.25
CA GLU A 73 16.67 -16.02 -8.24
C GLU A 73 16.28 -16.33 -9.71
N ALA A 74 16.04 -17.60 -10.03
CA ALA A 74 15.68 -18.04 -11.38
C ALA A 74 14.25 -17.64 -11.82
N LEU A 75 13.40 -17.22 -10.88
CA LEU A 75 11.97 -17.00 -11.10
C LEU A 75 11.50 -15.59 -10.74
N LYS A 76 12.34 -14.72 -10.15
CA LYS A 76 11.92 -13.39 -9.67
C LYS A 76 11.29 -12.50 -10.73
N SER A 77 11.76 -12.59 -11.98
CA SER A 77 11.18 -11.84 -13.10
C SER A 77 9.82 -12.36 -13.54
N LYS A 78 9.44 -13.58 -13.15
CA LYS A 78 8.22 -14.26 -13.61
C LYS A 78 7.08 -14.12 -12.61
N VAL A 79 5.87 -14.04 -13.14
CA VAL A 79 4.63 -14.01 -12.35
C VAL A 79 3.63 -14.98 -12.96
N VAL A 80 2.97 -15.74 -12.10
CA VAL A 80 1.84 -16.62 -12.44
C VAL A 80 0.54 -15.91 -12.07
N ILE A 81 -0.40 -15.90 -13.00
CA ILE A 81 -1.79 -15.45 -12.81
C ILE A 81 -2.67 -16.70 -12.89
N LEU A 82 -3.06 -17.23 -11.73
CA LEU A 82 -3.94 -18.39 -11.62
C LEU A 82 -5.39 -17.92 -11.55
N GLY A 83 -6.21 -18.32 -12.52
CA GLY A 83 -7.59 -17.87 -12.66
C GLY A 83 -8.61 -18.99 -12.74
N SER A 84 -9.79 -18.75 -12.17
CA SER A 84 -10.99 -19.56 -12.44
C SER A 84 -12.23 -18.68 -12.52
N ARG A 85 -13.20 -19.12 -13.32
CA ARG A 85 -14.52 -18.50 -13.39
C ARG A 85 -15.51 -19.21 -12.46
N ILE A 86 -16.34 -18.41 -11.80
CA ILE A 86 -17.41 -18.83 -10.88
C ILE A 86 -18.76 -18.23 -11.32
N PRO A 87 -19.88 -18.86 -10.94
CA PRO A 87 -21.20 -18.27 -11.16
C PRO A 87 -21.36 -16.94 -10.41
N ARG A 88 -21.99 -15.95 -11.05
CA ARG A 88 -22.20 -14.61 -10.47
C ARG A 88 -23.29 -14.56 -9.40
N ASP A 89 -24.33 -15.37 -9.54
CA ASP A 89 -25.50 -15.38 -8.65
C ASP A 89 -25.18 -15.97 -7.28
N ASN A 90 -24.26 -16.94 -7.23
CA ASN A 90 -23.75 -17.54 -6.01
C ASN A 90 -22.22 -17.69 -6.09
N PRO A 91 -21.47 -16.58 -5.92
CA PRO A 91 -20.03 -16.58 -6.11
C PRO A 91 -19.35 -17.22 -4.90
N VAL A 92 -18.91 -18.46 -5.07
CA VAL A 92 -18.19 -19.25 -4.06
C VAL A 92 -16.86 -19.72 -4.64
N PHE A 93 -15.79 -19.58 -3.87
CA PHE A 93 -14.43 -19.95 -4.26
C PHE A 93 -13.71 -20.63 -3.09
N PRO A 94 -12.86 -21.65 -3.29
CA PRO A 94 -12.10 -22.25 -2.20
C PRO A 94 -10.98 -21.30 -1.74
N THR A 95 -10.79 -21.14 -0.42
CA THR A 95 -9.66 -20.35 0.09
C THR A 95 -8.33 -20.94 -0.38
N LEU A 96 -7.36 -20.08 -0.70
CA LEU A 96 -5.98 -20.49 -0.95
C LEU A 96 -5.03 -20.00 0.14
N THR A 97 -5.55 -19.48 1.26
CA THR A 97 -4.76 -19.05 2.43
C THR A 97 -3.89 -20.16 3.04
N ASN A 98 -4.31 -21.43 2.94
CA ASN A 98 -3.50 -22.56 3.40
C ASN A 98 -2.25 -22.78 2.53
N ILE A 99 -2.30 -22.34 1.27
CA ILE A 99 -1.19 -22.43 0.32
C ILE A 99 -0.36 -21.14 0.39
N TRP A 100 -1.00 -19.98 0.28
CA TRP A 100 -0.38 -18.66 0.41
C TRP A 100 -1.03 -17.87 1.55
N PRO A 101 -0.44 -17.88 2.75
CA PRO A 101 -0.97 -17.13 3.90
C PRO A 101 -1.18 -15.63 3.63
N GLY A 102 -0.37 -15.04 2.74
CA GLY A 102 -0.54 -13.66 2.26
C GLY A 102 -1.89 -13.37 1.59
N ALA A 103 -2.64 -14.37 1.14
CA ALA A 103 -3.96 -14.20 0.53
C ALA A 103 -5.02 -13.70 1.53
N TYR A 104 -4.77 -13.79 2.83
CA TYR A 104 -5.75 -13.55 3.90
C TYR A 104 -6.48 -12.21 3.81
N PHE A 105 -5.77 -11.10 3.59
CA PHE A 105 -6.44 -9.80 3.43
C PHE A 105 -7.05 -9.61 2.05
N HIS A 106 -6.45 -10.18 1.01
CA HIS A 106 -6.96 -10.08 -0.35
C HIS A 106 -8.27 -10.84 -0.53
N GLU A 107 -8.41 -12.03 0.05
CA GLU A 107 -9.69 -12.79 0.03
C GLU A 107 -10.80 -12.03 0.77
N ARG A 108 -10.48 -11.37 1.90
CA ARG A 108 -11.44 -10.51 2.62
C ARG A 108 -11.86 -9.29 1.80
N GLU A 109 -10.91 -8.66 1.12
CA GLU A 109 -11.16 -7.53 0.22
C GLU A 109 -12.11 -7.93 -0.91
N GLU A 110 -11.85 -9.05 -1.60
CA GLU A 110 -12.70 -9.51 -2.70
C GLU A 110 -14.08 -10.01 -2.20
N TYR A 111 -14.15 -10.58 -1.00
CA TYR A 111 -15.41 -10.92 -0.34
C TYR A 111 -16.27 -9.69 -0.12
N GLU A 112 -15.70 -8.64 0.43
CA GLU A 112 -16.44 -7.42 0.75
C GLU A 112 -16.77 -6.59 -0.49
N MET A 113 -15.85 -6.48 -1.44
CA MET A 113 -15.97 -5.59 -2.58
C MET A 113 -16.76 -6.18 -3.77
N LEU A 114 -16.84 -7.51 -3.87
CA LEU A 114 -17.58 -8.22 -4.94
C LEU A 114 -18.64 -9.20 -4.43
N GLY A 115 -18.59 -9.58 -3.15
CA GLY A 115 -19.49 -10.57 -2.55
C GLY A 115 -19.01 -12.03 -2.70
N ILE A 116 -17.75 -12.27 -3.07
CA ILE A 116 -17.21 -13.61 -3.31
C ILE A 116 -16.94 -14.34 -1.99
N ARG A 117 -17.62 -15.45 -1.73
CA ARG A 117 -17.44 -16.21 -0.49
C ARG A 117 -16.27 -17.20 -0.61
N PHE A 118 -15.27 -17.05 0.24
CA PHE A 118 -14.11 -17.94 0.30
C PHE A 118 -14.32 -19.07 1.34
N GLU A 119 -14.57 -20.29 0.86
CA GLU A 119 -14.79 -21.44 1.73
C GLU A 119 -13.49 -21.88 2.41
N GLY A 120 -13.53 -22.06 3.73
CA GLY A 120 -12.38 -22.45 4.55
C GLY A 120 -11.47 -21.29 4.99
N HIS A 121 -11.79 -20.05 4.62
CA HIS A 121 -10.99 -18.90 5.04
C HIS A 121 -11.05 -18.72 6.58
N PRO A 122 -9.92 -18.55 7.28
CA PRO A 122 -9.87 -18.61 8.75
C PRO A 122 -10.72 -17.54 9.47
N ARG A 123 -10.89 -16.36 8.85
CA ARG A 123 -11.67 -15.24 9.40
C ARG A 123 -12.23 -14.38 8.28
N LEU A 124 -13.27 -14.87 7.61
CA LEU A 124 -13.90 -14.15 6.49
C LEU A 124 -14.88 -13.10 7.02
N ALA A 125 -14.48 -11.84 6.97
CA ALA A 125 -15.31 -10.71 7.39
C ALA A 125 -14.90 -9.43 6.66
N LYS A 126 -15.82 -8.44 6.71
CA LYS A 126 -15.59 -7.06 6.22
C LYS A 126 -14.25 -6.52 6.74
N LEU A 127 -13.55 -5.78 5.88
CA LEU A 127 -12.21 -5.25 6.13
C LEU A 127 -12.13 -3.74 5.87
N LEU A 128 -12.71 -3.24 4.78
CA LEU A 128 -12.59 -1.87 4.27
C LEU A 128 -13.91 -1.06 4.29
N LEU A 129 -15.07 -1.68 4.06
CA LEU A 129 -16.35 -0.98 4.05
C LEU A 129 -16.90 -0.87 5.48
N PRO A 130 -17.65 0.19 5.79
CA PRO A 130 -18.28 0.30 7.09
C PRO A 130 -19.30 -0.83 7.27
N ASP A 131 -19.55 -1.18 8.52
CA ASP A 131 -20.32 -2.38 8.82
C ASP A 131 -21.80 -2.24 8.43
N ASP A 132 -22.30 -1.02 8.48
CA ASP A 132 -23.63 -0.61 8.04
C ASP A 132 -23.76 -0.51 6.51
N TRP A 133 -22.70 -0.81 5.74
CA TRP A 133 -22.80 -0.89 4.29
C TRP A 133 -23.78 -2.01 3.88
N ASP A 134 -24.95 -1.60 3.40
CA ASP A 134 -26.08 -2.43 2.98
C ASP A 134 -26.35 -2.37 1.46
N ASP A 135 -25.61 -1.56 0.72
CA ASP A 135 -25.71 -1.42 -0.72
C ASP A 135 -24.95 -2.53 -1.46
N ILE A 136 -25.12 -2.58 -2.79
CA ILE A 136 -24.41 -3.50 -3.68
C ILE A 136 -22.89 -3.35 -3.49
N PRO A 137 -22.13 -4.46 -3.41
CA PRO A 137 -20.67 -4.42 -3.33
C PRO A 137 -20.05 -3.48 -4.39
N PRO A 138 -19.19 -2.51 -4.01
CA PRO A 138 -18.79 -1.40 -4.90
C PRO A 138 -18.11 -1.79 -6.21
N LEU A 139 -17.42 -2.95 -6.25
CA LEU A 139 -16.72 -3.41 -7.45
C LEU A 139 -17.61 -4.22 -8.40
N ARG A 140 -18.84 -4.58 -8.00
CA ARG A 140 -19.81 -5.16 -8.95
C ARG A 140 -20.14 -4.16 -10.05
N LYS A 141 -20.42 -4.66 -11.26
CA LYS A 141 -20.75 -3.80 -12.40
C LYS A 141 -22.13 -3.15 -12.26
N ASP A 142 -23.02 -3.75 -11.48
CA ASP A 142 -24.34 -3.21 -11.14
C ASP A 142 -24.24 -2.02 -10.17
N TYR A 143 -23.14 -1.89 -9.44
CA TYR A 143 -22.91 -0.73 -8.61
C TYR A 143 -22.59 0.48 -9.49
N HIS A 144 -23.46 1.48 -9.41
CA HIS A 144 -23.27 2.77 -10.07
C HIS A 144 -22.86 3.80 -9.03
N LEU A 145 -21.78 4.54 -9.30
CA LEU A 145 -21.43 5.70 -8.50
C LEU A 145 -22.63 6.65 -8.49
N LYS A 146 -23.31 6.72 -7.34
CA LYS A 146 -24.37 7.69 -7.13
C LYS A 146 -23.75 9.06 -7.41
N LYS A 147 -24.33 9.84 -8.33
CA LYS A 147 -24.04 11.28 -8.32
C LYS A 147 -24.32 11.69 -6.88
N TRP A 148 -23.37 12.36 -6.24
CA TRP A 148 -23.64 13.08 -5.02
C TRP A 148 -24.66 14.17 -5.39
N GLY A 149 -25.93 13.78 -5.49
CA GLY A 149 -27.06 14.65 -5.28
C GLY A 149 -26.88 15.21 -3.88
N THR A 150 -27.37 16.43 -3.69
CA THR A 150 -27.42 17.14 -2.42
C THR A 150 -27.55 16.13 -1.30
N ILE A 151 -26.45 15.87 -0.58
CA ILE A 151 -26.58 15.20 0.71
C ILE A 151 -27.44 16.22 1.45
N GLU A 152 -28.71 15.92 1.64
CA GLU A 152 -29.37 16.42 2.83
C GLU A 152 -28.53 15.81 3.94
N ARG A 153 -27.51 16.58 4.36
CA ARG A 153 -26.89 16.35 5.65
C ARG A 153 -28.06 16.55 6.59
N VAL A 154 -28.73 15.43 6.92
CA VAL A 154 -29.39 15.34 8.21
C VAL A 154 -28.24 15.65 9.15
N ASP A 155 -28.24 16.85 9.71
CA ASP A 155 -27.28 17.29 10.71
C ASP A 155 -27.50 16.40 11.95
N SER A 156 -27.04 15.16 11.88
CA SER A 156 -26.78 14.29 13.02
C SER A 156 -25.38 14.54 13.58
N GLY A 157 -24.57 15.34 12.88
CA GLY A 157 -23.45 16.01 13.51
C GLY A 157 -23.98 16.88 14.64
N LEU A 158 -23.37 16.78 15.81
CA LEU A 158 -23.55 17.73 16.91
C LEU A 158 -23.46 19.16 16.34
N ARG A 159 -24.60 19.78 16.04
CA ARG A 159 -24.69 21.21 15.83
C ARG A 159 -24.41 21.83 17.18
N ILE A 160 -23.15 22.19 17.40
CA ILE A 160 -22.81 23.13 18.46
C ILE A 160 -23.34 24.49 17.98
N GLU A 161 -24.63 24.76 18.23
CA GLU A 161 -25.40 25.91 17.69
C GLU A 161 -24.83 27.29 18.04
N ARG A 162 -23.82 27.32 18.91
CA ARG A 162 -22.90 28.43 19.14
C ARG A 162 -21.67 27.78 19.68
N ALA A 163 -20.48 28.17 19.22
CA ALA A 163 -19.30 28.07 20.07
C ALA A 163 -19.66 28.87 21.34
N VAL A 164 -20.20 28.19 22.34
CA VAL A 164 -20.47 28.77 23.64
C VAL A 164 -19.07 29.11 24.11
N LEU A 165 -18.73 30.40 24.04
CA LEU A 165 -17.68 30.95 24.88
C LEU A 165 -18.00 30.41 26.26
N HIS A 166 -17.23 29.42 26.72
CA HIS A 166 -17.38 28.83 28.03
C HIS A 166 -17.06 29.94 29.03
N ASN A 167 -18.07 30.75 29.36
CA ASN A 167 -18.16 31.40 30.65
C ASN A 167 -18.90 30.38 31.52
N PRO A 168 -18.17 29.46 32.19
CA PRO A 168 -18.81 28.61 33.17
C PRO A 168 -19.60 29.50 34.14
N PRO A 169 -20.81 29.08 34.56
CA PRO A 169 -21.54 29.77 35.62
C PRO A 169 -20.58 30.02 36.80
N PRO A 170 -20.67 31.14 37.53
CA PRO A 170 -19.73 31.48 38.60
C PRO A 170 -19.57 30.38 39.66
N GLU A 171 -20.63 29.60 39.87
CA GLU A 171 -20.75 28.42 40.72
C GLU A 171 -19.96 27.18 40.24
N CYS A 172 -19.48 27.19 39.00
CA CYS A 172 -18.58 26.19 38.40
C CYS A 172 -17.11 26.67 38.36
N ILE A 173 -16.83 27.91 38.80
CA ILE A 173 -15.48 28.48 38.87
C ILE A 173 -14.97 28.25 40.30
N PRO A 174 -13.87 27.51 40.51
CA PRO A 174 -13.31 27.32 41.84
C PRO A 174 -12.81 28.67 42.37
N THR A 175 -13.37 29.15 43.48
CA THR A 175 -12.73 30.17 44.30
C THR A 175 -11.78 29.47 45.29
N GLU A 176 -10.68 30.14 45.66
CA GLU A 176 -9.47 29.60 46.32
C GLU A 176 -9.68 28.77 47.61
N SER A 177 -10.91 28.59 48.11
CA SER A 177 -11.19 27.92 49.37
C SER A 177 -12.04 26.64 49.32
N ASP A 178 -12.75 26.30 48.23
CA ASP A 178 -13.69 25.16 48.27
C ASP A 178 -13.74 24.33 46.97
N PHE A 179 -12.78 23.41 46.79
CA PHE A 179 -12.85 22.38 45.73
C PHE A 179 -13.99 21.36 45.93
N VAL A 180 -14.70 21.39 47.08
CA VAL A 180 -15.70 20.39 47.48
C VAL A 180 -17.12 20.71 46.94
N LYS A 181 -17.36 21.92 46.42
CA LYS A 181 -18.71 22.39 46.01
C LYS A 181 -18.86 22.79 44.54
N VAL A 182 -17.96 22.36 43.66
CA VAL A 182 -18.15 22.58 42.23
C VAL A 182 -19.20 21.60 41.72
N LYS A 183 -20.40 22.11 41.37
CA LYS A 183 -21.41 21.28 40.70
C LYS A 183 -20.87 20.82 39.36
N THR A 184 -21.00 19.53 39.07
CA THR A 184 -20.60 18.94 37.80
C THR A 184 -21.33 19.68 36.66
N PRO A 185 -20.60 20.24 35.68
CA PRO A 185 -21.22 20.92 34.55
C PRO A 185 -22.23 20.01 33.83
N PRO A 186 -23.40 20.52 33.39
CA PRO A 186 -24.43 19.70 32.75
C PRO A 186 -23.98 18.94 31.49
N PHE A 187 -22.89 19.38 30.83
CA PHE A 187 -22.33 18.66 29.69
C PHE A 187 -21.60 17.37 30.09
N LEU A 188 -21.10 17.27 31.32
CA LEU A 188 -20.44 16.08 31.86
C LEU A 188 -21.44 14.96 32.14
N GLU A 189 -22.66 15.28 32.58
CA GLU A 189 -23.76 14.28 32.69
C GLU A 189 -24.15 13.74 31.30
N ARG A 190 -24.19 14.58 30.26
CA ARG A 190 -24.38 14.12 28.88
C ARG A 190 -23.22 13.25 28.40
N PHE A 191 -21.99 13.55 28.82
CA PHE A 191 -20.82 12.75 28.52
C PHE A 191 -20.85 11.39 29.26
N GLN A 192 -21.30 11.37 30.51
CA GLN A 192 -21.52 10.13 31.28
C GLN A 192 -22.63 9.27 30.69
N GLN A 193 -23.74 9.87 30.24
CA GLN A 193 -24.78 9.15 29.50
C GLN A 193 -24.28 8.60 28.15
N ALA A 194 -23.31 9.26 27.51
CA ALA A 194 -22.64 8.73 26.32
C ALA A 194 -21.64 7.60 26.64
N LEU A 195 -21.12 7.54 27.87
CA LEU A 195 -20.26 6.46 28.38
C LEU A 195 -21.06 5.23 28.83
N ASP A 196 -22.33 5.41 29.23
CA ASP A 196 -23.28 4.33 29.56
C ASP A 196 -23.90 3.65 28.32
N VAL A 197 -23.54 4.11 27.11
CA VAL A 197 -23.79 3.30 25.91
C VAL A 197 -22.87 2.10 26.05
N PRO A 198 -23.39 0.87 26.18
CA PRO A 198 -22.52 -0.27 26.31
C PRO A 198 -21.61 -0.28 25.07
N GLU A 199 -20.29 -0.41 25.28
CA GLU A 199 -19.28 -0.61 24.24
C GLU A 199 -19.50 -1.97 23.55
N TYR A 200 -20.70 -2.21 23.06
CA TYR A 200 -20.92 -3.15 22.00
C TYR A 200 -20.59 -2.42 20.71
N ASP A 201 -19.84 -3.09 19.85
CA ASP A 201 -19.85 -2.86 18.42
C ASP A 201 -21.30 -2.65 17.95
N THR A 202 -21.76 -1.40 17.93
CA THR A 202 -23.08 -1.03 17.40
C THR A 202 -23.12 -1.17 15.87
N LEU A 203 -21.99 -1.58 15.28
CA LEU A 203 -21.77 -1.60 13.84
C LEU A 203 -21.70 -3.01 13.26
N GLY A 204 -21.24 -4.04 13.98
CA GLY A 204 -21.46 -5.45 13.59
C GLY A 204 -20.22 -6.26 13.21
N ARG A 205 -19.03 -5.67 13.05
CA ARG A 205 -17.79 -6.47 13.15
C ARG A 205 -17.57 -6.80 14.63
N GLN A 206 -17.45 -8.07 14.99
CA GLN A 206 -17.17 -8.50 16.36
C GLN A 206 -15.69 -8.27 16.76
N LEU A 207 -15.09 -7.12 16.41
CA LEU A 207 -13.64 -6.88 16.49
C LEU A 207 -13.12 -7.01 17.92
N PHE A 208 -13.83 -6.41 18.87
CA PHE A 208 -13.47 -6.47 20.29
C PHE A 208 -13.61 -7.89 20.84
N GLN A 209 -14.59 -8.66 20.36
CA GLN A 209 -14.77 -10.05 20.76
C GLN A 209 -13.68 -10.95 20.18
N TRP A 210 -13.20 -10.67 18.96
CA TRP A 210 -12.16 -11.48 18.32
C TRP A 210 -10.80 -11.36 18.98
N VAL A 211 -10.48 -10.20 19.55
CA VAL A 211 -9.22 -10.00 20.25
C VAL A 211 -9.27 -10.45 21.72
N ARG A 212 -10.47 -10.58 22.30
CA ARG A 212 -10.66 -11.12 23.66
C ARG A 212 -10.62 -12.65 23.62
N LYS A 213 -9.48 -13.23 23.99
CA LYS A 213 -9.31 -14.70 24.05
C LYS A 213 -9.94 -15.33 25.30
N ASP A 214 -9.93 -14.59 26.40
CA ASP A 214 -10.40 -15.03 27.72
C ASP A 214 -10.95 -13.82 28.52
N GLU A 215 -11.42 -14.08 29.74
CA GLU A 215 -11.95 -13.04 30.64
C GLU A 215 -10.86 -12.07 31.17
N GLN A 216 -9.59 -12.43 31.05
CA GLN A 216 -8.46 -11.61 31.53
C GLN A 216 -7.97 -10.63 30.47
N THR A 217 -8.20 -10.95 29.20
CA THR A 217 -7.81 -10.12 28.05
C THR A 217 -8.68 -8.87 27.96
N ILE A 218 -8.05 -7.70 28.02
CA ILE A 218 -8.70 -6.41 27.79
C ILE A 218 -8.56 -6.07 26.30
N ALA A 219 -9.65 -5.61 25.68
CA ALA A 219 -9.60 -5.09 24.32
C ALA A 219 -9.45 -3.57 24.34
N ILE A 220 -8.39 -3.06 23.71
CA ILE A 220 -8.06 -1.64 23.64
C ILE A 220 -8.12 -1.18 22.18
N SER A 221 -8.80 -0.06 21.96
CA SER A 221 -8.82 0.63 20.66
C SER A 221 -7.62 1.57 20.54
N PHE A 222 -6.64 1.19 19.74
CA PHE A 222 -5.58 2.09 19.28
C PHE A 222 -6.08 2.80 18.02
N GLY A 223 -6.96 3.78 18.24
CA GLY A 223 -7.91 4.27 17.24
C GLY A 223 -7.53 5.52 16.44
N ILE A 224 -8.45 5.97 15.60
CA ILE A 224 -8.29 6.96 14.50
C ILE A 224 -7.74 8.31 14.94
N GLN A 225 -8.08 8.76 16.16
CA GLN A 225 -7.63 10.06 16.67
C GLN A 225 -6.21 10.01 17.24
N HIS A 226 -5.66 8.80 17.46
CA HIS A 226 -4.33 8.64 18.01
C HIS A 226 -3.29 9.06 16.95
N PRO A 227 -2.31 9.92 17.28
CA PRO A 227 -1.35 10.40 16.29
C PRO A 227 -0.51 9.25 15.69
N GLY A 228 -0.29 8.17 16.44
CA GLY A 228 0.53 7.02 16.03
C GLY A 228 -0.18 5.91 15.25
N SER A 229 -1.50 5.95 15.11
CA SER A 229 -2.27 4.96 14.31
C SER A 229 -2.50 5.45 12.87
N GLY A 230 -2.49 6.76 12.66
CA GLY A 230 -2.86 7.36 11.38
C GLY A 230 -4.37 7.21 11.09
N HIS A 231 -4.73 7.10 9.82
CA HIS A 231 -6.15 7.00 9.40
C HIS A 231 -6.67 5.56 9.47
N MET A 232 -6.38 4.85 10.57
CA MET A 232 -6.87 3.51 10.83
C MET A 232 -7.02 3.26 12.33
N ARG A 233 -7.64 2.14 12.68
CA ARG A 233 -7.76 1.67 14.06
C ARG A 233 -7.11 0.29 14.17
N LEU A 234 -6.31 0.07 15.21
CA LEU A 234 -5.86 -1.26 15.61
C LEU A 234 -6.62 -1.65 16.87
N VAL A 235 -7.36 -2.75 16.82
CA VAL A 235 -7.98 -3.31 18.01
C VAL A 235 -6.98 -4.30 18.60
N LEU A 236 -6.52 -4.03 19.82
CA LEU A 236 -5.50 -4.82 20.51
C LEU A 236 -6.16 -5.61 21.63
N GLY A 237 -5.97 -6.93 21.65
CA GLY A 237 -6.20 -7.75 22.84
C GLY A 237 -4.94 -7.72 23.69
N VAL A 238 -5.04 -7.33 24.96
CA VAL A 238 -3.92 -7.22 25.88
C VAL A 238 -4.16 -8.01 27.16
N ASP A 239 -3.13 -8.70 27.62
CA ASP A 239 -3.05 -9.28 28.97
C ASP A 239 -2.00 -8.46 29.75
N GLY A 240 -2.48 -7.64 30.67
CA GLY A 240 -1.66 -6.61 31.31
C GLY A 240 -1.12 -5.59 30.28
N ASP A 241 0.20 -5.60 30.04
CA ASP A 241 0.86 -4.76 29.05
C ASP A 241 1.29 -5.50 27.77
N ILE A 242 1.05 -6.81 27.68
CA ILE A 242 1.46 -7.67 26.57
C ILE A 242 0.30 -7.86 25.58
N ILE A 243 0.58 -7.68 24.30
CA ILE A 243 -0.39 -7.85 23.22
C ILE A 243 -0.55 -9.35 22.91
N THR A 244 -1.78 -9.86 22.97
CA THR A 244 -2.09 -11.28 22.71
C THR A 244 -2.67 -11.52 21.30
N GLU A 245 -3.42 -10.55 20.77
CA GLU A 245 -4.02 -10.58 19.44
C GLU A 245 -4.20 -9.14 18.92
N VAL A 246 -4.16 -8.96 17.61
CA VAL A 246 -4.46 -7.70 16.94
C VAL A 246 -5.42 -7.96 15.79
N GLU A 247 -6.41 -7.09 15.63
CA GLU A 247 -7.24 -7.02 14.43
C GLU A 247 -7.22 -5.59 13.88
N PRO A 248 -6.84 -5.40 12.60
CA PRO A 248 -6.84 -4.08 12.00
C PRO A 248 -8.26 -3.72 11.55
N ASP A 249 -8.61 -2.46 11.77
CA ASP A 249 -9.80 -1.85 11.25
C ASP A 249 -9.39 -0.69 10.33
N ILE A 250 -9.43 -1.00 9.04
CA ILE A 250 -8.98 -0.14 7.93
C ILE A 250 -10.17 0.25 7.06
N GLY A 251 -9.96 1.11 6.07
CA GLY A 251 -11.01 1.54 5.16
C GLY A 251 -11.60 2.93 5.43
N TYR A 252 -11.22 3.59 6.52
CA TYR A 252 -11.63 4.97 6.84
C TYR A 252 -11.29 5.98 5.74
N VAL A 253 -10.28 5.68 4.93
CA VAL A 253 -9.85 6.52 3.80
C VAL A 253 -10.02 5.81 2.45
N HIS A 254 -10.78 4.70 2.42
CA HIS A 254 -11.18 4.03 1.20
C HIS A 254 -12.04 4.97 0.35
N ARG A 255 -11.61 5.23 -0.88
CA ARG A 255 -12.31 6.15 -1.79
C ARG A 255 -12.78 5.44 -3.06
N GLY A 256 -12.69 4.12 -3.15
CA GLY A 256 -13.11 3.36 -4.32
C GLY A 256 -12.33 3.76 -5.58
N LYS A 257 -11.01 3.97 -5.45
CA LYS A 257 -10.15 4.40 -6.57
C LYS A 257 -10.24 3.47 -7.77
N GLU A 258 -10.22 2.18 -7.51
CA GLU A 258 -10.31 1.16 -8.54
C GLU A 258 -11.63 1.25 -9.33
N LYS A 259 -12.76 1.42 -8.62
CA LYS A 259 -14.07 1.63 -9.24
C LYS A 259 -14.11 2.92 -10.05
N MET A 260 -13.58 4.01 -9.50
CA MET A 260 -13.50 5.30 -10.20
C MET A 260 -12.69 5.21 -11.51
N CYS A 261 -11.66 4.37 -11.57
CA CYS A 261 -10.87 4.17 -12.78
C CYS A 261 -11.69 3.59 -13.93
N GLU A 262 -12.73 2.79 -13.66
CA GLU A 262 -13.61 2.20 -14.68
C GLU A 262 -14.50 3.25 -15.37
N TYR A 263 -14.78 4.38 -14.71
CA TYR A 263 -15.63 5.44 -15.26
C TYR A 263 -14.87 6.49 -16.07
N LYS A 264 -13.55 6.53 -15.95
CA LYS A 264 -12.66 7.57 -16.48
C LYS A 264 -11.71 6.98 -17.53
N ASN A 265 -11.27 7.83 -18.46
CA ASN A 265 -10.34 7.39 -19.49
C ASN A 265 -8.93 7.18 -18.92
N TYR A 266 -8.09 6.41 -19.61
CA TYR A 266 -6.72 6.07 -19.17
C TYR A 266 -5.89 7.29 -18.71
N PHE A 267 -5.98 8.41 -19.43
CA PHE A 267 -5.28 9.64 -19.06
C PHE A 267 -5.90 10.37 -17.86
N GLN A 268 -7.22 10.35 -17.72
CA GLN A 268 -7.94 10.99 -16.62
C GLN A 268 -7.74 10.26 -15.28
N ASN A 269 -7.31 9.00 -15.32
CA ASN A 269 -6.96 8.22 -14.15
C ASN A 269 -5.63 8.64 -13.51
N ILE A 270 -4.74 9.29 -14.25
CA ILE A 270 -3.40 9.66 -13.77
C ILE A 270 -3.47 10.51 -12.48
N PRO A 271 -4.18 11.66 -12.44
CA PRO A 271 -4.23 12.48 -11.23
C PRO A 271 -5.01 11.82 -10.08
N LEU A 272 -5.80 10.80 -10.39
CA LEU A 272 -6.57 10.06 -9.39
C LEU A 272 -5.67 9.08 -8.63
N LEU A 273 -4.80 8.39 -9.37
CA LEU A 273 -3.90 7.33 -8.91
C LEU A 273 -2.63 7.85 -8.23
N GLU A 274 -2.29 9.13 -8.39
CA GLU A 274 -1.19 9.78 -7.64
C GLU A 274 -1.55 10.12 -6.19
N ARG A 275 -2.84 10.24 -5.86
CA ARG A 275 -3.32 10.72 -4.55
C ARG A 275 -3.23 9.74 -3.37
N PRO A 276 -3.23 8.41 -3.55
CA PRO A 276 -3.04 7.48 -2.43
C PRO A 276 -1.72 7.72 -1.68
N THR A 277 -0.66 8.14 -2.38
CA THR A 277 0.68 8.39 -1.81
C THR A 277 1.18 9.76 -2.22
N VAL A 278 0.88 10.77 -1.41
CA VAL A 278 1.27 12.15 -1.70
C VAL A 278 2.79 12.35 -1.80
N HIS A 279 3.58 11.61 -1.03
CA HIS A 279 5.04 11.71 -1.02
C HIS A 279 5.76 10.69 -1.92
N ASP A 280 5.03 9.71 -2.46
CA ASP A 280 5.52 8.79 -3.50
C ASP A 280 4.50 8.67 -4.64
N SER A 281 4.14 9.83 -5.21
CA SER A 281 3.08 9.92 -6.21
C SER A 281 3.54 9.34 -7.55
N SER A 282 4.82 9.52 -7.87
CA SER A 282 5.42 9.04 -9.12
C SER A 282 5.67 7.53 -9.08
N GLY A 283 6.12 6.97 -7.94
CA GLY A 283 6.27 5.53 -7.77
C GLY A 283 4.92 4.81 -7.87
N MET A 284 3.86 5.40 -7.34
CA MET A 284 2.50 4.87 -7.45
C MET A 284 1.98 4.81 -8.89
N LEU A 285 2.32 5.83 -9.68
CA LEU A 285 1.85 5.98 -11.05
C LEU A 285 2.68 5.19 -12.07
N PHE A 286 3.95 4.90 -11.76
CA PHE A 286 4.87 4.25 -12.69
C PHE A 286 4.35 2.92 -13.26
N PRO A 287 3.92 1.93 -12.45
CA PRO A 287 3.44 0.66 -12.99
C PRO A 287 2.15 0.84 -13.78
N TYR A 288 1.27 1.76 -13.38
CA TYR A 288 0.07 2.07 -14.17
C TYR A 288 0.43 2.57 -15.58
N VAL A 289 1.37 3.50 -15.70
CA VAL A 289 1.79 4.03 -17.01
C VAL A 289 2.45 2.95 -17.86
N LEU A 290 3.29 2.09 -17.28
CA LEU A 290 3.91 0.97 -17.99
C LEU A 290 2.86 -0.05 -18.48
N ALA A 291 1.87 -0.38 -17.65
CA ALA A 291 0.77 -1.27 -18.06
C ALA A 291 -0.07 -0.66 -19.19
N VAL A 292 -0.34 0.64 -19.14
CA VAL A 292 -1.05 1.35 -20.22
C VAL A 292 -0.21 1.42 -21.50
N GLU A 293 1.11 1.59 -21.40
CA GLU A 293 2.02 1.59 -22.54
C GLU A 293 2.09 0.20 -23.22
N ASP A 294 2.03 -0.88 -22.44
CA ASP A 294 1.91 -2.26 -22.95
C ASP A 294 0.55 -2.49 -23.64
N LEU A 295 -0.57 -2.02 -23.06
CA LEU A 295 -1.89 -2.11 -23.70
C LEU A 295 -1.99 -1.35 -25.03
N LEU A 296 -1.16 -0.33 -25.22
CA LEU A 296 -1.14 0.51 -26.42
C LEU A 296 -0.07 0.10 -27.43
N ASP A 297 0.78 -0.89 -27.12
CA ASP A 297 1.97 -1.25 -27.90
C ASP A 297 2.86 -0.04 -28.25
N ILE A 298 3.14 0.79 -27.23
CA ILE A 298 4.02 1.95 -27.35
C ILE A 298 5.23 1.90 -26.42
N SER A 299 5.40 0.84 -25.64
CA SER A 299 6.52 0.67 -24.70
C SER A 299 7.90 0.92 -25.35
N ASP A 300 8.11 0.40 -26.56
CA ASP A 300 9.37 0.57 -27.30
C ASP A 300 9.54 1.95 -27.93
N LYS A 301 8.46 2.73 -28.02
CA LYS A 301 8.45 4.07 -28.64
C LYS A 301 8.72 5.18 -27.63
N VAL A 302 8.77 4.86 -26.34
CA VAL A 302 9.07 5.84 -25.28
C VAL A 302 10.52 6.33 -25.44
N PRO A 303 10.75 7.64 -25.61
CA PRO A 303 12.09 8.18 -25.79
C PRO A 303 13.03 7.90 -24.61
N GLU A 304 14.32 7.71 -24.89
CA GLU A 304 15.36 7.44 -23.88
C GLU A 304 15.43 8.56 -22.83
N ARG A 305 15.38 9.83 -23.25
CA ARG A 305 15.36 10.99 -22.34
C ARG A 305 14.19 10.94 -21.36
N ALA A 306 13.01 10.52 -21.83
CA ALA A 306 11.83 10.38 -20.98
C ALA A 306 12.03 9.29 -19.92
N LYS A 307 12.71 8.19 -20.26
CA LYS A 307 13.02 7.10 -19.33
C LYS A 307 13.96 7.57 -18.20
N TYR A 308 14.99 8.37 -18.51
CA TYR A 308 15.86 8.97 -17.47
C TYR A 308 15.09 9.95 -16.57
N LEU A 309 14.27 10.82 -17.14
CA LEU A 309 13.46 11.77 -16.36
C LEU A 309 12.47 11.05 -15.42
N ARG A 310 11.91 9.91 -15.86
CA ARG A 310 11.07 9.05 -15.00
C ARG A 310 11.86 8.46 -13.84
N ILE A 311 13.07 7.95 -14.09
CA ILE A 311 13.95 7.41 -13.04
C ILE A 311 14.29 8.49 -12.02
N ILE A 312 14.72 9.68 -12.46
CA ILE A 312 15.07 10.79 -11.56
C ILE A 312 13.87 11.18 -10.69
N MET A 313 12.68 11.33 -11.28
CA MET A 313 11.48 11.68 -10.52
C MET A 313 11.08 10.57 -9.53
N ALA A 314 11.16 9.30 -9.93
CA ALA A 314 10.85 8.17 -9.06
C ALA A 314 11.83 8.10 -7.87
N GLU A 315 13.12 8.34 -8.08
CA GLU A 315 14.12 8.33 -7.00
C GLU A 315 14.05 9.58 -6.11
N PHE A 316 13.63 10.74 -6.62
CA PHE A 316 13.24 11.86 -5.77
C PHE A 316 12.08 11.48 -4.85
N ASN A 317 11.04 10.84 -5.40
CA ASN A 317 9.87 10.41 -4.63
C ASN A 317 10.25 9.32 -3.60
N ARG A 318 11.23 8.45 -3.91
CA ARG A 318 11.81 7.52 -2.95
C ARG A 318 12.45 8.23 -1.75
N ILE A 319 13.29 9.24 -2.00
CA ILE A 319 13.90 10.06 -0.95
C ILE A 319 12.83 10.82 -0.14
N LEU A 320 11.81 11.39 -0.81
CA LEU A 320 10.71 12.09 -0.14
C LEU A 320 9.90 11.16 0.77
N ASN A 321 9.69 9.91 0.35
CA ASN A 321 9.04 8.90 1.19
C ASN A 321 9.88 8.53 2.41
N HIS A 322 11.16 8.24 2.25
CA HIS A 322 12.01 7.85 3.37
C HIS A 322 12.24 9.00 4.36
N THR A 323 12.34 10.24 3.90
CA THR A 323 12.45 11.40 4.79
C THR A 323 11.16 11.68 5.55
N TYR A 324 10.00 11.59 4.89
CA TYR A 324 8.70 11.69 5.57
C TYR A 324 8.56 10.61 6.64
N TRP A 325 8.85 9.37 6.27
CA TRP A 325 8.79 8.22 7.17
C TRP A 325 9.76 8.37 8.35
N LEU A 326 11.01 8.78 8.11
CA LEU A 326 12.02 8.97 9.15
C LEU A 326 11.58 10.04 10.16
N ALA A 327 10.93 11.11 9.69
CA ALA A 327 10.38 12.13 10.58
C ALA A 327 9.31 11.58 11.52
N ILE A 328 8.41 10.76 10.99
CA ILE A 328 7.36 10.11 11.77
C ILE A 328 7.95 9.09 12.75
N MET A 329 8.88 8.25 12.30
CA MET A 329 9.60 7.33 13.18
C MET A 329 10.31 8.08 14.32
N GLY A 330 10.93 9.22 13.99
CA GLY A 330 11.58 10.11 14.95
C GLY A 330 10.64 10.59 16.06
N ILE A 331 9.48 11.16 15.72
CA ILE A 331 8.55 11.66 16.75
C ILE A 331 7.97 10.53 17.62
N PHE A 332 7.65 9.37 17.03
CA PHE A 332 7.07 8.25 17.78
C PHE A 332 8.07 7.47 18.63
N THR A 333 9.37 7.68 18.40
CA THR A 333 10.43 7.23 19.31
C THR A 333 10.82 8.30 20.34
N GLY A 334 10.15 9.45 20.33
CA GLY A 334 10.37 10.55 21.29
C GLY A 334 11.41 11.59 20.85
N HIS A 335 11.86 11.56 19.59
CA HIS A 335 12.93 12.41 19.09
C HIS A 335 12.41 13.54 18.16
N SER A 336 11.93 14.63 18.75
CA SER A 336 11.32 15.77 18.03
C SER A 336 12.25 16.44 17.00
N THR A 337 13.56 16.51 17.25
CA THR A 337 14.50 17.07 16.27
C THR A 337 14.55 16.25 14.98
N MET A 338 14.37 14.93 15.09
CA MET A 338 14.37 14.04 13.93
C MET A 338 13.03 14.07 13.19
N PHE A 339 11.98 14.65 13.78
CA PHE A 339 10.80 15.03 13.03
C PHE A 339 11.07 16.28 12.18
N MET A 340 11.67 17.31 12.78
CA MET A 340 11.84 18.60 12.12
C MET A 340 12.91 18.58 11.02
N TRP A 341 14.05 17.90 11.22
CA TRP A 341 15.15 17.92 10.26
C TRP A 341 14.80 17.27 8.91
N PRO A 342 14.34 16.01 8.82
CA PRO A 342 13.94 15.42 7.54
C PRO A 342 12.76 16.14 6.89
N MET A 343 11.83 16.69 7.67
CA MET A 343 10.73 17.51 7.15
C MET A 343 11.22 18.81 6.48
N GLY A 344 12.28 19.42 7.00
CA GLY A 344 12.92 20.58 6.38
C GLY A 344 13.82 20.20 5.20
N ASP A 345 14.65 19.17 5.36
CA ASP A 345 15.65 18.78 4.36
C ASP A 345 15.00 18.22 3.08
N ARG A 346 13.83 17.60 3.18
CA ARG A 346 13.07 17.13 1.99
C ARG A 346 12.63 18.28 1.08
N GLU A 347 12.51 19.52 1.58
CA GLU A 347 12.07 20.67 0.78
C GLU A 347 13.02 20.96 -0.37
N LEU A 348 14.31 20.64 -0.22
CA LEU A 348 15.30 20.73 -1.30
C LEU A 348 14.93 19.82 -2.48
N ILE A 349 14.47 18.61 -2.18
CA ILE A 349 14.05 17.62 -3.17
C ILE A 349 12.70 17.99 -3.78
N ILE A 350 11.77 18.52 -2.96
CA ILE A 350 10.47 19.03 -3.43
C ILE A 350 10.68 20.17 -4.42
N ASP A 351 11.58 21.12 -4.14
CA ASP A 351 11.87 22.23 -5.06
C ASP A 351 12.47 21.73 -6.39
N ALA A 352 13.39 20.76 -6.33
CA ALA A 352 13.96 20.13 -7.53
C ALA A 352 12.89 19.43 -8.39
N ALA A 353 11.97 18.69 -7.77
CA ALA A 353 10.86 18.03 -8.46
C ALA A 353 9.80 19.03 -8.97
N GLN A 354 9.52 20.09 -8.20
CA GLN A 354 8.59 21.16 -8.57
C GLN A 354 9.06 21.89 -9.83
N ARG A 355 10.36 22.16 -9.98
CA ARG A 355 10.91 22.79 -11.19
C ARG A 355 10.69 21.95 -12.46
N LEU A 356 10.55 20.63 -12.31
CA LEU A 356 10.32 19.70 -13.43
C LEU A 356 8.83 19.59 -13.78
N ALA A 357 7.97 19.46 -12.77
CA ALA A 357 6.54 19.16 -12.97
C ALA A 357 5.59 20.36 -12.80
N GLY A 358 6.02 21.42 -12.13
CA GLY A 358 5.22 22.62 -11.82
C GLY A 358 4.35 22.51 -10.56
N ALA A 359 4.22 21.32 -9.97
CA ALA A 359 3.49 21.07 -8.73
C ALA A 359 4.42 20.54 -7.63
N ARG A 360 4.04 20.69 -6.37
CA ARG A 360 4.89 20.34 -5.21
C ARG A 360 4.83 18.87 -4.80
N VAL A 361 3.67 18.22 -4.99
CA VAL A 361 3.35 16.94 -4.34
C VAL A 361 2.76 15.94 -5.34
N THR A 362 1.64 16.30 -5.97
CA THR A 362 1.02 15.51 -7.04
C THR A 362 1.41 16.10 -8.38
N TYR A 363 2.32 15.44 -9.08
CA TYR A 363 3.04 16.03 -10.21
C TYR A 363 2.29 15.92 -11.54
N THR A 364 1.49 14.86 -11.74
CA THR A 364 0.88 14.48 -13.03
C THR A 364 1.93 14.54 -14.14
N TYR A 365 3.10 14.00 -13.84
CA TYR A 365 4.29 14.15 -14.67
C TYR A 365 4.47 12.97 -15.61
N PHE A 366 4.20 11.75 -15.13
CA PHE A 366 4.22 10.57 -15.99
C PHE A 366 2.95 10.51 -16.82
N VAL A 367 3.13 10.31 -18.12
CA VAL A 367 2.04 10.16 -19.08
C VAL A 367 2.34 8.98 -19.99
N PRO A 368 1.33 8.25 -20.49
CA PRO A 368 1.56 7.23 -21.52
C PRO A 368 2.32 7.83 -22.71
N GLY A 369 3.44 7.23 -23.06
CA GLY A 369 4.37 7.66 -24.11
C GLY A 369 5.57 8.51 -23.63
N GLY A 370 5.69 8.83 -22.35
CA GLY A 370 6.86 9.53 -21.80
C GLY A 370 6.58 10.40 -20.57
N VAL A 371 7.04 11.65 -20.61
CA VAL A 371 6.81 12.63 -19.54
C VAL A 371 6.09 13.87 -20.10
N ARG A 372 5.43 14.62 -19.21
CA ARG A 372 4.60 15.76 -19.62
C ARG A 372 5.42 16.94 -20.16
N ASN A 373 6.47 17.31 -19.45
CA ASN A 373 7.35 18.45 -19.75
C ASN A 373 8.82 18.00 -19.68
N ASP A 374 9.70 18.68 -20.41
CA ASP A 374 11.15 18.50 -20.28
C ASP A 374 11.69 19.30 -19.07
N ALA A 375 12.91 18.96 -18.64
CA ALA A 375 13.64 19.71 -17.62
C ALA A 375 14.03 21.12 -18.12
N PRO A 376 13.90 22.16 -17.29
CA PRO A 376 14.31 23.51 -17.66
C PRO A 376 15.85 23.65 -17.75
N ASP A 377 16.31 24.71 -18.40
CA ASP A 377 17.74 24.99 -18.55
C ASP A 377 18.43 25.16 -17.19
N GLY A 378 19.64 24.59 -17.04
CA GLY A 378 20.40 24.62 -15.80
C GLY A 378 19.85 23.74 -14.66
N TRP A 379 18.75 23.01 -14.89
CA TRP A 379 18.14 22.14 -13.88
C TRP A 379 19.06 20.98 -13.45
N ALA A 380 19.76 20.36 -14.41
CA ALA A 380 20.68 19.26 -14.13
C ALA A 380 21.76 19.65 -13.10
N ASP A 381 22.39 20.81 -13.26
CA ASP A 381 23.40 21.32 -12.33
C ASP A 381 22.81 21.65 -10.96
N TYR A 382 21.58 22.16 -10.93
CA TYR A 382 20.85 22.40 -9.69
C TYR A 382 20.59 21.09 -8.93
N VAL A 383 20.15 20.04 -9.62
CA VAL A 383 19.90 18.72 -9.02
C VAL A 383 21.18 18.16 -8.40
N LEU A 384 22.33 18.29 -9.07
CA LEU A 384 23.61 17.82 -8.53
C LEU A 384 23.98 18.55 -7.24
N LYS A 385 23.80 19.88 -7.18
CA LYS A 385 24.03 20.66 -5.94
C LYS A 385 23.08 20.27 -4.81
N VAL A 386 21.82 19.99 -5.15
CA VAL A 386 20.83 19.50 -4.17
C VAL A 386 21.23 18.13 -3.64
N CYS A 387 21.74 17.24 -4.50
CA CYS A 387 22.25 15.93 -4.06
C CYS A 387 23.44 16.09 -3.10
N ASP A 388 24.39 16.97 -3.39
CA ASP A 388 25.55 17.22 -2.50
C ASP A 388 25.12 17.69 -1.11
N LYS A 389 24.21 18.67 -1.08
CA LYS A 389 23.69 19.22 0.18
C LYS A 389 22.88 18.18 0.96
N PHE A 390 22.07 17.37 0.28
CA PHE A 390 21.25 16.36 0.96
C PHE A 390 22.11 15.23 1.50
N GLU A 391 23.14 14.80 0.78
CA GLU A 391 24.09 13.78 1.22
C GLU A 391 24.80 14.16 2.53
N GLU A 392 25.22 15.43 2.67
CA GLU A 392 25.76 15.97 3.92
C GLU A 392 24.77 15.82 5.09
N ARG A 393 23.48 16.12 4.85
CA ARG A 393 22.42 16.02 5.87
C ARG A 393 22.14 14.59 6.29
N ILE A 394 22.15 13.63 5.36
CA ILE A 394 21.92 12.20 5.65
C ILE A 394 23.01 11.64 6.58
N ASN A 395 24.26 12.09 6.45
CA ASN A 395 25.35 11.68 7.33
C ASN A 395 25.05 12.06 8.79
N HIS A 396 24.56 13.26 9.05
CA HIS A 396 24.19 13.71 10.40
C HIS A 396 23.04 12.91 11.02
N TYR A 397 22.12 12.34 10.21
CA TYR A 397 21.05 11.50 10.75
C TYR A 397 21.57 10.23 11.40
N ARG A 398 22.65 9.65 10.86
CA ARG A 398 23.24 8.43 11.42
C ARG A 398 23.76 8.66 12.83
N GLU A 399 24.63 9.65 12.98
CA GLU A 399 25.26 10.00 14.24
C GLU A 399 24.22 10.40 15.30
N MET A 400 23.22 11.21 14.91
CA MET A 400 22.22 11.72 15.86
C MET A 400 21.18 10.67 16.27
N TYR A 401 20.74 9.83 15.32
CA TYR A 401 19.54 9.00 15.50
C TYR A 401 19.82 7.51 15.46
N PHE A 402 20.48 7.02 14.40
CA PHE A 402 20.68 5.57 14.22
C PHE A 402 21.73 4.97 15.15
N GLU A 403 22.70 5.78 15.60
CA GLU A 403 23.72 5.38 16.58
C GLU A 403 23.31 5.71 18.03
N ASN A 404 22.13 6.31 18.23
CA ASN A 404 21.63 6.66 19.54
C ASN A 404 21.30 5.39 20.37
N PRO A 405 21.87 5.23 21.58
CA PRO A 405 21.61 4.07 22.43
C PRO A 405 20.13 3.85 22.77
N LEU A 406 19.34 4.92 22.93
CA LEU A 406 17.92 4.82 23.21
C LEU A 406 17.14 4.30 22.00
N PHE A 407 17.52 4.74 20.80
CA PHE A 407 16.90 4.24 19.57
C PHE A 407 17.22 2.76 19.36
N LEU A 408 18.48 2.37 19.56
CA LEU A 408 18.92 0.97 19.50
C LEU A 408 18.14 0.11 20.51
N ALA A 409 18.04 0.54 21.76
CA ALA A 409 17.31 -0.19 22.80
C ALA A 409 15.81 -0.38 22.49
N ARG A 410 15.20 0.51 21.71
CA ARG A 410 13.79 0.45 21.33
C ARG A 410 13.52 -0.34 20.04
N THR A 411 14.54 -0.61 19.23
CA THR A 411 14.37 -1.14 17.86
C THR A 411 15.09 -2.45 17.60
N VAL A 412 16.24 -2.67 18.23
CA VAL A 412 17.04 -3.89 18.08
C VAL A 412 16.33 -5.05 18.79
N GLY A 413 16.10 -6.14 18.07
CA GLY A 413 15.38 -7.31 18.57
C GLY A 413 13.86 -7.11 18.76
N VAL A 414 13.31 -5.95 18.40
CA VAL A 414 11.87 -5.64 18.52
C VAL A 414 11.16 -5.88 17.20
N GLY A 415 10.10 -6.69 17.21
CA GLY A 415 9.32 -7.04 16.02
C GLY A 415 10.18 -7.74 14.97
N VAL A 416 10.76 -8.89 15.32
CA VAL A 416 11.59 -9.71 14.44
C VAL A 416 10.72 -10.46 13.42
N LEU A 417 10.88 -10.13 12.15
CA LEU A 417 10.27 -10.83 11.03
C LEU A 417 11.24 -11.88 10.48
N ARG A 418 10.90 -13.16 10.62
CA ARG A 418 11.73 -14.23 10.04
C ARG A 418 11.62 -14.24 8.52
N ARG A 419 12.71 -14.64 7.85
CA ARG A 419 12.77 -14.76 6.39
C ARG A 419 11.58 -15.51 5.78
N GLN A 420 11.26 -16.70 6.32
CA GLN A 420 10.20 -17.54 5.78
C GLN A 420 8.81 -16.91 6.00
N ASP A 421 8.55 -16.36 7.18
CA ASP A 421 7.30 -15.65 7.47
C ASP A 421 7.12 -14.44 6.54
N ALA A 422 8.19 -13.70 6.22
CA ALA A 422 8.14 -12.58 5.28
C ALA A 422 7.74 -13.04 3.86
N ILE A 423 8.24 -14.19 3.42
CA ILE A 423 7.93 -14.77 2.10
C ILE A 423 6.49 -15.26 2.07
N ASP A 424 6.08 -16.06 3.06
CA ASP A 424 4.75 -16.70 3.11
C ASP A 424 3.61 -15.67 3.22
N LEU A 425 3.85 -14.56 3.93
CA LEU A 425 2.90 -13.46 4.05
C LEU A 425 2.91 -12.51 2.85
N GLY A 426 3.80 -12.69 1.88
CA GLY A 426 3.88 -11.83 0.68
C GLY A 426 4.38 -10.41 0.97
N ILE A 427 5.24 -10.22 1.98
CA ILE A 427 5.79 -8.92 2.40
C ILE A 427 6.76 -8.37 1.34
N VAL A 428 6.84 -7.06 1.19
CA VAL A 428 7.62 -6.41 0.12
C VAL A 428 8.49 -5.24 0.60
N GLY A 429 9.45 -4.87 -0.24
CA GLY A 429 10.24 -3.65 -0.08
C GLY A 429 11.24 -3.72 1.06
N PRO A 430 11.47 -2.60 1.78
CA PRO A 430 12.42 -2.55 2.88
C PRO A 430 12.15 -3.60 3.97
N ALA A 431 10.88 -3.93 4.25
CA ALA A 431 10.51 -4.94 5.24
C ALA A 431 10.96 -6.36 4.84
N LEU A 432 10.86 -6.71 3.56
CA LEU A 432 11.32 -7.98 3.03
C LEU A 432 12.86 -8.06 3.01
N ARG A 433 13.51 -6.98 2.57
CA ARG A 433 14.98 -6.85 2.50
C ARG A 433 15.64 -6.84 3.89
N ALA A 434 14.96 -6.34 4.91
CA ALA A 434 15.45 -6.40 6.29
C ALA A 434 15.47 -7.82 6.87
N SER A 435 14.70 -8.74 6.27
CA SER A 435 14.59 -10.15 6.70
C SER A 435 15.54 -11.08 5.91
N GLY A 436 16.51 -10.52 5.20
CA GLY A 436 17.56 -11.25 4.47
C GLY A 436 17.21 -11.62 3.03
N VAL A 437 16.03 -11.28 2.53
CA VAL A 437 15.58 -11.66 1.19
C VAL A 437 16.06 -10.61 0.18
N HIS A 438 16.94 -11.04 -0.74
CA HIS A 438 17.36 -10.22 -1.87
C HIS A 438 16.22 -10.14 -2.88
N SER A 439 15.40 -9.10 -2.82
CA SER A 439 14.41 -8.82 -3.85
C SER A 439 14.23 -7.31 -4.03
N ASP A 440 14.34 -6.87 -5.28
CA ASP A 440 14.10 -5.50 -5.72
C ASP A 440 13.72 -5.53 -7.19
N THR A 441 12.51 -5.06 -7.49
CA THR A 441 11.97 -5.12 -8.85
C THR A 441 12.87 -4.40 -9.86
N ARG A 442 13.63 -3.37 -9.45
CA ARG A 442 14.52 -2.60 -10.35
C ARG A 442 15.69 -3.43 -10.89
N LYS A 443 16.11 -4.48 -10.17
CA LYS A 443 17.15 -5.44 -10.59
C LYS A 443 16.56 -6.76 -11.08
N ASP A 444 15.53 -7.25 -10.39
CA ASP A 444 14.89 -8.54 -10.68
C ASP A 444 14.09 -8.52 -11.99
N GLU A 445 13.42 -7.40 -12.28
CA GLU A 445 12.67 -7.17 -13.50
C GLU A 445 12.84 -5.72 -13.96
N PRO A 446 14.01 -5.35 -14.50
CA PRO A 446 14.33 -3.97 -14.81
C PRO A 446 13.34 -3.34 -15.79
N TYR A 447 12.90 -2.13 -15.45
CA TYR A 447 11.99 -1.32 -16.28
C TYR A 447 12.63 0.02 -16.62
N SER A 448 12.15 0.65 -17.69
CA SER A 448 12.73 1.88 -18.24
C SER A 448 14.21 1.73 -18.60
N LEU A 449 15.14 2.12 -17.72
CA LEU A 449 16.60 2.06 -17.90
C LEU A 449 17.32 1.76 -16.56
N TYR A 450 16.67 1.09 -15.60
CA TYR A 450 17.34 0.73 -14.33
C TYR A 450 18.46 -0.31 -14.52
N ASP A 451 18.44 -1.05 -15.62
CA ASP A 451 19.47 -2.00 -16.04
C ASP A 451 20.79 -1.34 -16.45
N THR A 452 20.76 -0.07 -16.90
CA THR A 452 21.96 0.67 -17.32
C THR A 452 22.61 1.46 -16.17
N ILE A 453 21.99 1.49 -14.99
CA ILE A 453 22.44 2.27 -13.84
C ILE A 453 23.05 1.36 -12.77
N ASP A 454 24.22 1.74 -12.27
CA ASP A 454 24.89 1.00 -11.20
C ASP A 454 24.43 1.45 -9.81
N PHE A 455 23.89 0.51 -9.02
CA PHE A 455 23.46 0.74 -7.64
C PHE A 455 23.33 -0.59 -6.90
N ASP A 456 23.47 -0.51 -5.58
CA ASP A 456 23.39 -1.64 -4.67
C ASP A 456 22.02 -1.69 -3.99
N VAL A 457 21.55 -2.89 -3.68
CA VAL A 457 20.29 -3.09 -2.95
C VAL A 457 20.63 -3.43 -1.49
N PRO A 458 20.33 -2.55 -0.52
CA PRO A 458 20.63 -2.81 0.88
C PRO A 458 19.77 -3.95 1.43
N VAL A 459 20.41 -4.93 2.05
CA VAL A 459 19.78 -6.10 2.66
C VAL A 459 20.38 -6.32 4.04
N MET A 460 19.53 -6.62 5.01
CA MET A 460 19.90 -6.94 6.39
C MET A 460 19.32 -8.30 6.76
N LYS A 461 19.83 -8.97 7.81
CA LYS A 461 19.45 -10.35 8.15
C LYS A 461 18.67 -10.48 9.45
N GLU A 462 18.71 -9.43 10.26
CA GLU A 462 18.22 -9.40 11.64
C GLU A 462 16.68 -9.40 11.68
N GLY A 463 16.02 -8.82 10.68
CA GLY A 463 14.56 -8.82 10.55
C GLY A 463 13.83 -7.97 11.59
N ASP A 464 14.53 -7.27 12.49
CA ASP A 464 13.95 -6.42 13.52
C ASP A 464 13.57 -5.02 12.99
N SER A 465 13.00 -4.20 13.88
CA SER A 465 12.58 -2.84 13.53
C SER A 465 13.77 -1.96 13.13
N TYR A 466 14.93 -2.15 13.76
CA TYR A 466 16.16 -1.42 13.42
C TYR A 466 16.62 -1.73 12.00
N ALA A 467 16.67 -3.01 11.61
CA ALA A 467 17.06 -3.44 10.28
C ALA A 467 16.15 -2.85 9.19
N ARG A 468 14.83 -2.84 9.44
CA ARG A 468 13.86 -2.18 8.53
C ARG A 468 14.13 -0.69 8.36
N CYS A 469 14.48 -0.02 9.47
CA CYS A 469 14.82 1.39 9.44
C CYS A 469 16.11 1.67 8.67
N MET A 470 17.14 0.85 8.89
CA MET A 470 18.45 0.98 8.25
C MET A 470 18.40 0.72 6.74
N VAL A 471 17.62 -0.26 6.27
CA VAL A 471 17.44 -0.48 4.83
C VAL A 471 16.89 0.77 4.15
N SER A 472 15.84 1.38 4.72
CA SER A 472 15.26 2.63 4.21
C SER A 472 16.25 3.80 4.23
N TYR A 473 17.10 3.86 5.25
CA TYR A 473 18.16 4.87 5.35
C TYR A 473 19.22 4.70 4.26
N LEU A 474 19.71 3.47 4.05
CA LEU A 474 20.72 3.15 3.03
C LEU A 474 20.18 3.34 1.61
N GLU A 475 18.88 3.11 1.38
CA GLU A 475 18.24 3.38 0.09
C GLU A 475 18.33 4.84 -0.32
N MET A 476 18.35 5.80 0.61
CA MET A 476 18.51 7.22 0.28
C MET A 476 19.85 7.51 -0.41
N TYR A 477 20.96 6.89 0.03
CA TYR A 477 22.25 7.03 -0.64
C TYR A 477 22.25 6.41 -2.03
N GLN A 478 21.59 5.25 -2.18
CA GLN A 478 21.49 4.57 -3.47
C GLN A 478 20.63 5.38 -4.44
N SER A 479 19.54 6.00 -3.99
CA SER A 479 18.75 6.95 -4.79
C SER A 479 19.58 8.15 -5.25
N LEU A 480 20.41 8.74 -4.37
CA LEU A 480 21.33 9.80 -4.77
C LEU A 480 22.34 9.34 -5.83
N LYS A 481 22.92 8.14 -5.65
CA LYS A 481 23.84 7.53 -6.62
C LYS A 481 23.17 7.32 -7.98
N ILE A 482 21.92 6.88 -8.01
CA ILE A 482 21.11 6.71 -9.23
C ILE A 482 20.83 8.06 -9.90
N ILE A 483 20.38 9.07 -9.14
CA ILE A 483 20.07 10.40 -9.67
C ILE A 483 21.29 11.04 -10.32
N ARG A 484 22.46 10.98 -9.65
CA ARG A 484 23.72 11.52 -10.18
C ARG A 484 24.13 10.87 -11.50
N GLN A 485 23.96 9.55 -11.63
CA GLN A 485 24.25 8.83 -12.88
C GLN A 485 23.24 9.16 -13.97
N ALA A 486 21.94 9.13 -13.66
CA ALA A 486 20.88 9.44 -14.62
C ALA A 486 21.03 10.85 -15.20
N VAL A 487 21.34 11.86 -14.37
CA VAL A 487 21.59 13.24 -14.83
C VAL A 487 22.81 13.32 -15.77
N LYS A 488 23.88 12.59 -15.49
CA LYS A 488 25.10 12.57 -16.31
C LYS A 488 24.93 11.82 -17.64
N LEU A 489 24.17 10.73 -17.64
CA LEU A 489 23.95 9.88 -18.82
C LEU A 489 22.85 10.42 -19.74
N MET A 490 21.94 11.23 -19.21
CA MET A 490 20.80 11.76 -19.96
C MET A 490 21.25 12.69 -21.10
N LYS A 491 20.92 12.29 -22.33
CA LYS A 491 21.17 13.09 -23.54
C LYS A 491 19.99 14.00 -23.89
N PRO A 492 20.20 15.10 -24.64
CA PRO A 492 19.12 15.86 -25.26
C PRO A 492 18.31 15.01 -26.24
N GLY A 493 17.01 15.24 -26.33
CA GLY A 493 16.11 14.48 -27.20
C GLY A 493 14.63 14.71 -26.90
N PRO A 494 13.71 14.06 -27.63
CA PRO A 494 12.29 14.16 -27.35
C PRO A 494 11.95 13.53 -25.99
N VAL A 495 10.97 14.10 -25.29
CA VAL A 495 10.53 13.61 -23.96
C VAL A 495 9.19 12.89 -23.98
N ARG A 496 8.51 12.88 -25.13
CA ARG A 496 7.18 12.29 -25.27
C ARG A 496 6.91 11.79 -26.68
N TYR A 497 6.49 10.54 -26.77
CA TYR A 497 5.82 9.99 -27.94
C TYR A 497 4.34 10.39 -27.92
N HIS A 498 3.89 11.08 -28.96
CA HIS A 498 2.50 11.52 -29.07
C HIS A 498 1.64 10.42 -29.70
N VAL A 499 0.79 9.79 -28.89
CA VAL A 499 -0.21 8.83 -29.37
C VAL A 499 -1.23 9.57 -30.24
N ARG A 500 -1.41 9.13 -31.49
CA ARG A 500 -2.39 9.72 -32.41
C ARG A 500 -3.80 9.25 -32.04
N GLY A 501 -4.75 10.18 -31.95
CA GLY A 501 -6.16 9.88 -31.71
C GLY A 501 -6.51 9.71 -30.23
N ARG A 502 -7.61 8.99 -29.96
CA ARG A 502 -8.07 8.72 -28.60
C ARG A 502 -7.32 7.52 -28.02
N LEU A 503 -6.91 7.61 -26.75
CA LEU A 503 -6.26 6.52 -26.03
C LEU A 503 -7.26 5.37 -25.82
N ARG A 504 -7.19 4.37 -26.71
CA ARG A 504 -7.98 3.13 -26.65
C ARG A 504 -7.01 1.98 -26.43
N GLY A 505 -7.11 1.31 -25.28
CA GLY A 505 -6.33 0.10 -25.02
C GLY A 505 -6.77 -1.00 -25.97
N LYS A 506 -5.83 -1.88 -26.36
CA LYS A 506 -6.21 -3.11 -27.06
C LYS A 506 -7.03 -4.00 -26.14
N GLU A 507 -7.93 -4.79 -26.71
CA GLU A 507 -8.64 -5.80 -25.95
C GLU A 507 -7.64 -6.83 -25.38
N GLY A 508 -7.75 -7.09 -24.08
CA GLY A 508 -6.84 -7.98 -23.37
C GLY A 508 -6.47 -7.47 -21.99
N GLU A 509 -5.33 -7.94 -21.51
CA GLU A 509 -4.86 -7.75 -20.15
C GLU A 509 -3.42 -7.22 -20.18
N ALA A 510 -3.12 -6.32 -19.25
CA ALA A 510 -1.75 -5.89 -18.98
C ALA A 510 -1.48 -5.92 -17.50
N TYR A 511 -0.25 -6.31 -17.20
CA TYR A 511 0.28 -6.34 -15.86
C TYR A 511 1.65 -5.68 -15.87
N ALA A 512 1.87 -4.74 -14.98
CA ALA A 512 3.19 -4.16 -14.75
C ALA A 512 3.46 -4.03 -13.26
N ARG A 513 4.71 -4.29 -12.89
CA ARG A 513 5.23 -4.24 -11.53
C ARG A 513 6.46 -3.35 -11.49
N THR A 514 6.56 -2.54 -10.45
CA THR A 514 7.69 -1.64 -10.21
C THR A 514 8.02 -1.57 -8.73
N GLU A 515 9.22 -1.11 -8.38
CA GLU A 515 9.60 -0.89 -6.99
C GLU A 515 9.23 0.53 -6.55
N ALA A 516 8.11 0.69 -5.85
CA ALA A 516 7.80 1.94 -5.14
C ALA A 516 8.70 2.06 -3.89
N ALA A 517 8.67 3.21 -3.21
CA ALA A 517 9.53 3.45 -2.04
C ALA A 517 9.25 2.51 -0.84
N ARG A 518 8.04 1.94 -0.78
CA ARG A 518 7.63 0.98 0.25
C ARG A 518 7.74 -0.48 -0.18
N GLY A 519 8.01 -0.73 -1.46
CA GLY A 519 8.13 -2.07 -2.01
C GLY A 519 7.50 -2.23 -3.38
N SER A 520 7.47 -3.48 -3.83
CA SER A 520 6.83 -3.87 -5.09
C SER A 520 5.35 -3.46 -5.12
N LEU A 521 5.01 -2.66 -6.14
CA LEU A 521 3.68 -2.19 -6.46
C LEU A 521 3.34 -2.67 -7.87
N SER A 522 2.16 -3.26 -8.06
CA SER A 522 1.72 -3.75 -9.38
C SER A 522 0.32 -3.30 -9.74
N TYR A 523 0.09 -3.11 -11.04
CA TYR A 523 -1.21 -2.83 -11.62
C TYR A 523 -1.59 -3.96 -12.56
N TYR A 524 -2.80 -4.48 -12.39
CA TYR A 524 -3.42 -5.40 -13.31
C TYR A 524 -4.63 -4.71 -13.96
N ILE A 525 -4.58 -4.54 -15.28
CA ILE A 525 -5.57 -3.80 -16.05
C ILE A 525 -6.20 -4.73 -17.08
N ILE A 526 -7.53 -4.79 -17.09
CA ILE A 526 -8.32 -5.46 -18.12
C ILE A 526 -8.92 -4.38 -19.03
N SER A 527 -8.81 -4.57 -20.34
CA SER A 527 -9.40 -3.69 -21.35
C SER A 527 -10.32 -4.46 -22.30
N ASP A 528 -11.48 -3.89 -22.60
CA ASP A 528 -12.47 -4.37 -23.57
C ASP A 528 -12.36 -3.64 -24.92
N GLY A 529 -11.20 -3.06 -25.24
CA GLY A 529 -10.98 -2.27 -26.45
C GLY A 529 -11.50 -0.82 -26.42
N LYS A 530 -12.11 -0.39 -25.30
CA LYS A 530 -12.67 0.97 -25.16
C LYS A 530 -11.66 1.98 -24.58
N GLU A 531 -12.11 3.23 -24.47
CA GLU A 531 -11.31 4.36 -23.93
C GLU A 531 -11.14 4.32 -22.40
N LYS A 532 -11.90 3.46 -21.73
CA LYS A 532 -11.93 3.28 -20.29
C LYS A 532 -11.45 1.87 -19.96
N PRO A 533 -10.64 1.67 -18.91
CA PRO A 533 -10.30 0.34 -18.47
C PRO A 533 -11.55 -0.38 -17.97
N TYR A 534 -11.67 -1.67 -18.26
CA TYR A 534 -12.77 -2.50 -17.78
C TYR A 534 -12.62 -2.80 -16.29
N ARG A 535 -11.38 -3.10 -15.85
CA ARG A 535 -11.02 -3.35 -14.44
C ARG A 535 -9.59 -2.86 -14.22
N VAL A 536 -9.33 -2.28 -13.06
CA VAL A 536 -7.98 -1.90 -12.59
C VAL A 536 -7.82 -2.40 -11.17
N LYS A 537 -6.95 -3.39 -10.96
CA LYS A 537 -6.54 -3.83 -9.62
C LYS A 537 -5.17 -3.25 -9.27
N ILE A 538 -5.05 -2.75 -8.06
CA ILE A 538 -3.82 -2.19 -7.50
C ILE A 538 -3.31 -3.12 -6.41
N SER A 539 -2.17 -3.77 -6.64
CA SER A 539 -1.46 -4.50 -5.58
C SER A 539 -0.58 -3.53 -4.82
N ALA A 540 -0.84 -3.47 -3.52
CA ALA A 540 -0.44 -2.41 -2.64
C ALA A 540 0.67 -2.81 -1.65
N PRO A 541 1.87 -2.20 -1.63
CA PRO A 541 2.88 -2.57 -0.65
C PRO A 541 2.42 -2.33 0.79
N SER A 542 1.75 -1.21 1.08
CA SER A 542 1.24 -0.95 2.44
C SER A 542 0.22 -1.98 2.91
N PHE A 543 -0.68 -2.43 2.04
CA PHE A 543 -1.72 -3.43 2.37
C PHE A 543 -1.08 -4.80 2.66
N ARG A 544 -0.09 -5.21 1.85
CA ARG A 544 0.66 -6.46 2.02
C ARG A 544 1.47 -6.43 3.32
N ASN A 545 2.17 -5.32 3.59
CA ASN A 545 3.04 -5.18 4.75
C ASN A 545 2.26 -5.14 6.08
N LEU A 546 1.01 -4.64 6.09
CA LEU A 546 0.17 -4.62 7.29
C LEU A 546 -0.06 -6.02 7.87
N LEU A 547 -0.11 -7.05 7.01
CA LEU A 547 -0.36 -8.42 7.44
C LEU A 547 0.74 -8.95 8.37
N ALA A 548 2.02 -8.59 8.13
CA ALA A 548 3.10 -8.93 9.04
C ALA A 548 2.91 -8.29 10.41
N GLY A 549 2.53 -7.00 10.44
CA GLY A 549 2.26 -6.26 11.67
C GLY A 549 1.25 -6.98 12.56
N VAL A 550 0.11 -7.34 11.97
CA VAL A 550 -1.03 -7.94 12.68
C VAL A 550 -0.78 -9.41 13.06
N LYS A 551 -0.24 -10.22 12.14
CA LYS A 551 -0.15 -11.68 12.35
C LYS A 551 1.12 -12.14 13.06
N LYS A 552 2.22 -11.39 12.99
CA LYS A 552 3.54 -11.86 13.44
C LYS A 552 4.29 -10.90 14.35
N LEU A 553 4.16 -9.59 14.15
CA LEU A 553 5.06 -8.64 14.78
C LEU A 553 4.52 -8.05 16.08
N LEU A 554 3.24 -7.66 16.14
CA LEU A 554 2.66 -7.06 17.34
C LEU A 554 2.37 -8.07 18.47
N PRO A 555 1.84 -9.28 18.21
CA PRO A 555 1.61 -10.26 19.28
C PRO A 555 2.90 -10.62 20.03
N GLY A 556 2.82 -10.74 21.36
CA GLY A 556 3.92 -11.04 22.26
C GLY A 556 4.78 -9.83 22.68
N HIS A 557 4.52 -8.64 22.13
CA HIS A 557 5.23 -7.41 22.50
C HIS A 557 4.39 -6.53 23.42
N ARG A 558 5.04 -5.53 24.02
CA ARG A 558 4.34 -4.55 24.86
C ARG A 558 3.58 -3.54 24.03
N VAL A 559 2.51 -2.96 24.59
CA VAL A 559 1.77 -1.84 23.96
C VAL A 559 2.69 -0.66 23.60
N ALA A 560 3.75 -0.43 24.39
CA ALA A 560 4.72 0.63 24.12
C ALA A 560 5.52 0.43 22.82
N ASP A 561 5.62 -0.80 22.31
CA ASP A 561 6.37 -1.14 21.09
C ASP A 561 5.53 -1.06 19.82
N VAL A 562 4.21 -0.86 19.94
CA VAL A 562 3.30 -0.69 18.81
C VAL A 562 3.79 0.37 17.82
N PRO A 563 4.18 1.60 18.25
CA PRO A 563 4.60 2.62 17.29
C PRO A 563 5.87 2.22 16.54
N VAL A 564 6.85 1.62 17.21
CA VAL A 564 8.11 1.21 16.60
C VAL A 564 7.86 0.13 15.55
N ILE A 565 7.10 -0.90 15.90
CA ILE A 565 6.78 -2.01 15.00
C ILE A 565 5.96 -1.51 13.82
N HIS A 566 4.90 -0.76 14.09
CA HIS A 566 3.99 -0.23 13.07
C HIS A 566 4.73 0.69 12.09
N TRP A 567 5.45 1.69 12.59
CA TRP A 567 6.14 2.64 11.72
C TRP A 567 7.33 2.01 11.00
N SER A 568 8.02 1.02 11.58
CA SER A 568 9.09 0.31 10.86
C SER A 568 8.62 -0.45 9.61
N LEU A 569 7.32 -0.77 9.49
CA LEU A 569 6.73 -1.35 8.27
C LEU A 569 6.44 -0.30 7.18
N ASN A 570 6.59 0.98 7.50
CA ASN A 570 6.28 2.12 6.64
C ASN A 570 4.85 2.07 6.07
N TYR A 571 3.89 1.66 6.90
CA TYR A 571 2.49 1.56 6.50
C TYR A 571 1.88 2.95 6.21
N TRP A 572 1.06 3.03 5.16
CA TRP A 572 0.28 4.23 4.85
C TRP A 572 -1.16 3.88 4.52
N ALA A 573 -2.10 4.30 5.38
CA ALA A 573 -3.51 3.93 5.28
C ALA A 573 -4.17 4.36 3.96
N VAL A 574 -3.93 5.61 3.53
CA VAL A 574 -4.54 6.15 2.29
C VAL A 574 -4.04 5.42 1.06
N GLU A 575 -2.81 4.90 1.15
CA GLU A 575 -2.32 3.94 0.19
C GLU A 575 -3.16 2.69 0.44
N ALA A 576 -2.93 1.91 1.50
CA ALA A 576 -3.53 0.59 1.74
C ALA A 576 -5.01 0.44 1.33
N ASP A 577 -5.87 1.39 1.72
CA ASP A 577 -7.30 1.37 1.45
C ASP A 577 -7.65 1.68 -0.02
N ARG A 578 -6.84 2.50 -0.69
CA ARG A 578 -6.97 3.06 -2.05
C ARG A 578 -8.09 4.09 -2.27
#